data_AF-A0A2S3ZMZ1-F1
#
_entry.id   AF-A0A2S3ZMZ1-F1
#
_cell.length_a   1.000
_cell.length_b   1.000
_cell.length_c   1.000
_cell.angle_alpha   90.00
_cell.angle_beta   90.00
_cell.angle_gamma   90.00
#
_symmetry.space_group_name_H-M   'P 1'
#
loop_
_entity.id
_entity.type
_entity.pdbx_description
1 polymer ?
#
loop_
_entity_poly.entity_id
_entity_poly.type
_entity_poly.pdbx_seq_one_letter_code
_entity_poly.pdbx_strand_id
1 'polypeptide(L)' 'MASDGRGNVTVGDGGWGFFFLLAYVGAAIYFVSTSDGSFWGFILGLFQAIVWPVYLTYEVLLLLVGP' A
#
# COMPACT_ATOMS: atom_id res chain seq x y z
N MET A 1 35.31 -32.03 -2.20
CA MET A 1 34.37 -31.49 -3.20
C MET A 1 33.18 -30.98 -2.41
N ALA A 2 33.17 -29.70 -2.04
CA ALA A 2 32.05 -29.10 -1.32
C ALA A 2 31.11 -28.52 -2.38
N SER A 3 29.92 -29.09 -2.49
CA SER A 3 28.86 -28.56 -3.34
C SER A 3 28.17 -27.43 -2.58
N ASP A 4 28.53 -26.20 -2.90
CA ASP A 4 27.86 -25.00 -2.41
C ASP A 4 26.44 -24.94 -2.96
N GLY A 5 25.48 -25.36 -2.15
CA GLY A 5 24.05 -25.16 -2.38
C GLY A 5 23.69 -23.69 -2.24
N ARG A 6 23.98 -22.87 -3.26
CA ARG A 6 23.46 -21.50 -3.37
C ARG A 6 21.97 -21.57 -3.68
N GLY A 7 21.16 -21.68 -2.63
CA GLY A 7 19.73 -21.44 -2.71
C GLY A 7 19.49 -20.00 -3.19
N ASN A 8 18.77 -19.87 -4.30
CA ASN A 8 18.34 -18.57 -4.80
C ASN A 8 17.41 -17.93 -3.75
N VAL A 9 17.88 -16.91 -3.04
CA VAL A 9 17.02 -16.03 -2.24
C VAL A 9 16.23 -15.17 -3.21
N THR A 10 15.11 -15.72 -3.68
CA THR A 10 14.11 -14.97 -4.42
C THR A 10 13.46 -14.02 -3.43
N VAL A 11 14.04 -12.84 -3.25
CA VAL A 11 13.38 -11.82 -2.45
C VAL A 11 12.23 -11.27 -3.29
N GLY A 12 11.00 -11.63 -2.91
CA GLY A 12 9.78 -11.10 -3.49
C GLY A 12 9.57 -9.64 -3.07
N ASP A 13 10.50 -8.77 -3.44
CA ASP A 13 10.66 -7.40 -2.90
C ASP A 13 9.82 -6.33 -3.60
N GLY A 14 8.77 -6.70 -4.34
CA GLY A 14 8.07 -5.71 -5.17
C GLY A 14 7.03 -4.88 -4.43
N GLY A 15 6.08 -5.55 -3.77
CA GLY A 15 4.84 -4.91 -3.36
C GLY A 15 4.85 -4.34 -1.95
N TRP A 16 5.45 -5.05 -0.98
CA TRP A 16 5.27 -4.76 0.44
C TRP A 16 6.20 -3.66 0.98
N GLY A 17 7.38 -3.47 0.39
CA GLY A 17 8.34 -2.46 0.84
C GLY A 17 7.79 -1.03 0.78
N PHE A 18 6.99 -0.73 -0.24
CA PHE A 18 6.35 0.57 -0.40
C PHE A 18 5.33 0.86 0.72
N PHE A 19 4.54 -0.14 1.14
CA PHE A 19 3.59 0.00 2.23
C PHE A 19 4.28 0.15 3.59
N PHE A 20 5.39 -0.56 3.82
CA PHE A 20 6.17 -0.40 5.04
C PHE A 20 6.83 0.98 5.15
N LEU A 21 7.34 1.53 4.04
CA LEU A 21 7.85 2.90 3.98
C LEU A 21 6.73 3.91 4.26
N LEU A 22 5.57 3.74 3.62
CA LEU A 22 4.41 4.64 3.80
C LEU A 22 3.85 4.59 5.23
N ALA A 23 3.85 3.41 5.86
CA ALA A 23 3.46 3.23 7.25
C ALA A 23 4.43 3.90 8.22
N TYR A 24 5.74 3.82 7.95
CA TYR A 24 6.76 4.50 8.74
C TYR A 24 6.63 6.03 8.66
N VAL A 25 6.45 6.56 7.46
CA VAL A 25 6.22 8.00 7.23
C VAL A 25 4.91 8.46 7.89
N GLY A 26 3.85 7.65 7.83
CA GLY A 26 2.59 7.92 8.53
C GLY A 26 2.76 7.99 10.06
N ALA A 27 3.57 7.10 10.65
CA ALA A 27 3.87 7.13 12.08
C ALA A 27 4.67 8.37 12.49
N ALA A 28 5.60 8.83 11.65
CA ALA A 28 6.36 10.06 11.90
C ALA A 28 5.44 11.30 11.84
N ILE A 29 4.55 11.39 10.86
CA ILE A 29 3.58 12.47 10.74
C ILE A 29 2.56 12.42 11.89
N TYR A 30 2.12 11.24 12.33
CA TYR A 30 1.24 11.08 13.50
C TYR A 30 1.89 11.62 14.78
N PHE A 31 3.16 11.30 15.02
CA PHE A 31 3.87 11.77 16.20
C PHE A 31 4.16 13.28 16.19
N VAL A 32 4.34 13.90 15.01
CA VAL A 32 4.50 15.35 14.86
C VAL A 32 3.13 16.06 14.91
N SER A 33 2.09 15.46 14.34
CA SER A 33 0.72 16.02 14.27
C SER A 33 -0.10 15.76 15.53
N THR A 34 0.26 14.85 16.42
CA THR A 34 -0.38 14.72 17.73
C THR A 34 -0.22 16.00 18.57
N SER A 35 0.61 16.93 18.09
CA SER A 35 0.72 18.29 18.58
C SER A 35 -0.27 19.28 17.93
N ASP A 36 -0.76 19.09 16.69
CA ASP A 36 -1.58 20.09 15.93
C ASP A 36 -2.58 19.54 14.85
N GLY A 37 -3.21 18.37 15.03
CA GLY A 37 -4.61 18.15 14.57
C GLY A 37 -4.96 17.64 13.15
N SER A 38 -4.01 17.25 12.27
CA SER A 38 -4.31 16.83 10.87
C SER A 38 -4.50 15.31 10.64
N PHE A 39 -4.68 14.54 11.71
CA PHE A 39 -4.73 13.06 11.73
C PHE A 39 -5.83 12.45 10.85
N TRP A 40 -7.03 13.03 10.85
CA TRP A 40 -8.18 12.48 10.14
C TRP A 40 -8.04 12.50 8.61
N GLY A 41 -7.30 13.47 8.06
CA GLY A 41 -7.08 13.56 6.61
C GLY A 41 -6.22 12.42 6.05
N PHE A 42 -5.23 11.96 6.82
CA PHE A 42 -4.39 10.82 6.44
C PHE A 42 -5.21 9.51 6.38
N ILE A 43 -6.06 9.29 7.39
CA ILE A 43 -6.94 8.11 7.45
C ILE A 43 -7.93 8.11 6.28
N LEU A 44 -8.54 9.25 5.99
CA LEU A 44 -9.47 9.37 4.87
C LEU A 44 -8.76 9.14 3.53
N GLY A 45 -7.54 9.65 3.34
CA GLY A 45 -6.73 9.40 2.15
C GLY A 45 -6.33 7.93 1.96
N LEU A 46 -5.97 7.24 3.06
CA LEU A 46 -5.69 5.80 3.02
C LEU A 46 -6.94 4.98 2.68
N PHE A 47 -8.08 5.34 3.27
CA PHE A 47 -9.36 4.71 2.97
C PHE A 47 -9.75 4.93 1.50
N GLN A 48 -9.58 6.16 1.00
CA GLN A 48 -9.82 6.50 -0.40
C GLN A 48 -8.91 5.73 -1.36
N ALA A 49 -7.63 5.54 -1.02
CA ALA A 49 -6.69 4.77 -1.84
C ALA A 49 -7.09 3.28 -1.97
N ILE A 50 -7.70 2.71 -0.93
CA ILE A 50 -8.24 1.33 -0.94
C ILE A 50 -9.56 1.26 -1.72
N VAL A 51 -10.37 2.31 -1.63
CA VAL A 51 -11.67 2.40 -2.30
C VAL A 51 -11.53 2.60 -3.82
N TRP A 52 -10.47 3.25 -4.30
CA TRP A 52 -10.24 3.46 -5.73
C TRP A 52 -10.22 2.15 -6.55
N PRO A 53 -9.40 1.12 -6.26
CA PRO A 53 -9.39 -0.11 -7.05
C PRO A 53 -10.76 -0.82 -7.07
N VAL A 54 -11.59 -0.65 -6.04
CA VAL A 54 -12.98 -1.16 -6.02
C VAL A 54 -13.84 -0.42 -7.03
N TYR A 55 -13.77 0.91 -7.06
CA TYR A 55 -14.47 1.71 -8.08
C TYR A 55 -13.97 1.40 -9.49
N LEU A 56 -12.66 1.32 -9.70
CA LEU A 56 -12.09 0.97 -11.01
C LEU A 56 -12.59 -0.39 -11.49
N THR A 57 -12.62 -1.39 -10.63
CA THR A 57 -13.10 -2.73 -10.98
C THR A 57 -14.59 -2.71 -11.29
N TYR A 58 -15.37 -1.96 -10.51
CA TYR A 58 -16.81 -1.80 -10.73
C TYR A 58 -17.10 -1.15 -12.08
N GLU A 59 -16.44 -0.02 -12.40
CA GLU A 59 -16.60 0.69 -13.68
C GLU A 59 -16.14 -0.17 -14.86
N VAL A 60 -15.04 -0.92 -14.72
CA VAL A 60 -14.57 -1.83 -15.77
C VAL A 60 -15.55 -2.97 -16.02
N LEU A 61 -16.11 -3.56 -14.96
CA LEU A 61 -17.14 -4.58 -15.09
C LEU A 61 -18.42 -4.01 -15.70
N LEU A 62 -18.81 -2.79 -15.32
CA LEU A 62 -19.95 -2.08 -15.88
C LEU A 62 -19.76 -1.81 -17.39
N LEU A 63 -18.57 -1.39 -17.82
CA LEU A 63 -18.25 -1.17 -19.23
C LEU A 63 -18.17 -2.46 -20.04
N LEU A 64 -17.82 -3.59 -19.41
CA LEU A 64 -17.69 -4.88 -20.08
C LEU A 64 -19.02 -5.65 -20.15
N VAL A 65 -19.89 -5.49 -19.16
CA VAL A 65 -21.16 -6.24 -19.01
C VAL A 65 -22.38 -5.37 -19.35
N GLY A 66 -22.28 -4.04 -19.24
CA GLY A 66 -23.29 -3.09 -19.70
C GLY A 66 -23.39 -3.07 -21.23
N PRO A 67 -24.56 -2.68 -21.77
CA PRO A 67 -24.91 -2.80 -23.20
C PRO A 67 -23.96 -2.06 -24.15
#